data_AF-A0A969KHS0-F1
#
_entry.id   AF-A0A969KHS0-F1
#
_cell.length_a   1.000
_cell.length_b   1.000
_cell.length_c   1.000
_cell.angle_alpha   90.00
_cell.angle_beta   90.00
_cell.angle_gamma   90.00
#
_symmetry.space_group_name_H-M   'P 1'
#
loop_
_entity.id
_entity.type
_entity.pdbx_description
1 polymer ?
#
loop_
_entity_poly.entity_id
_entity_poly.type
_entity_poly.pdbx_seq_one_letter_code
_entity_poly.pdbx_strand_id
1 'polypeptide(L)' 'MMPQENFSLDAHQADKPKEACGVFGIYAPAEDVAKLTYFGLYSLQHRGQESTGIA' A
#
# COMPACT_ATOMS: atom_id res chain seq x y z
N MET A 1 9.87 -19.75 -37.80
CA MET A 1 10.38 -20.50 -36.63
C MET A 1 10.51 -19.50 -35.49
N MET A 2 9.48 -19.38 -34.64
CA MET A 2 9.57 -18.54 -33.44
C MET A 2 10.37 -19.29 -32.37
N PRO A 3 11.33 -18.65 -31.69
CA PRO A 3 11.82 -19.18 -30.44
C PRO A 3 10.77 -18.90 -29.36
N GLN A 4 10.29 -19.97 -28.73
CA GLN A 4 9.65 -19.91 -27.43
C GLN A 4 10.71 -19.50 -26.39
N GLU A 5 10.24 -18.89 -25.30
CA GLU A 5 10.84 -18.78 -23.95
C GLU A 5 10.81 -17.32 -23.45
N ASN A 6 10.09 -17.14 -22.33
CA ASN A 6 10.10 -15.99 -21.39
C ASN A 6 9.03 -14.89 -21.54
N PHE A 7 7.76 -15.24 -21.77
CA PHE A 7 6.65 -14.27 -21.67
C PHE A 7 5.97 -14.21 -20.28
N SER A 8 6.49 -14.85 -19.22
CA SER A 8 5.67 -14.99 -17.98
C SER A 8 6.39 -14.93 -16.63
N LEU A 9 7.64 -14.45 -16.54
CA LEU A 9 8.32 -14.32 -15.24
C LEU A 9 8.36 -12.89 -14.67
N ASP A 10 8.09 -11.85 -15.48
CA ASP A 10 8.23 -10.45 -15.05
C ASP A 10 6.91 -9.74 -14.71
N ALA A 11 5.76 -10.29 -15.11
CA ALA A 11 4.46 -9.66 -14.89
C ALA A 11 4.13 -9.51 -13.39
N HIS A 12 4.62 -10.42 -12.55
CA HIS A 12 4.34 -10.41 -11.12
C HIS A 12 5.22 -9.44 -10.30
N GLN A 13 6.28 -8.91 -10.90
CA GLN A 13 7.25 -8.03 -10.24
C GLN A 13 6.95 -6.54 -10.48
N ALA A 14 6.23 -6.22 -11.56
CA ALA A 14 5.85 -4.85 -11.91
C ALA A 14 4.70 -4.30 -11.04
N ASP A 15 3.87 -5.17 -10.44
CA ASP A 15 2.64 -4.79 -9.71
C ASP A 15 2.84 -4.61 -8.19
N LYS A 16 4.09 -4.63 -7.71
CA LYS A 16 4.40 -4.37 -6.30
C LYS A 16 4.80 -2.91 -6.12
N PRO A 17 4.28 -2.20 -5.11
CA PRO A 17 4.77 -0.87 -4.77
C PRO A 17 6.27 -0.93 -4.53
N LYS A 18 7.03 -0.21 -5.37
CA LYS A 18 8.49 -0.09 -5.25
C LYS A 18 8.89 0.93 -4.17
N GLU A 19 7.94 1.77 -3.80
CA GLU A 19 8.08 2.90 -2.89
C GLU A 19 7.66 2.55 -1.46
N ALA A 20 8.26 3.28 -0.53
CA ALA A 20 8.00 3.27 0.88
C ALA A 20 6.65 3.98 1.22
N CYS A 21 5.52 3.44 0.76
CA CYS A 21 4.18 4.01 1.01
C CYS A 21 3.20 2.98 1.59
N GLY A 22 2.16 3.48 2.27
CA GLY A 22 1.07 2.67 2.85
C GLY A 22 -0.27 3.39 2.78
N VAL A 23 -1.36 2.62 2.65
CA VAL A 23 -2.74 3.14 2.61
C VAL A 23 -3.55 2.43 3.70
N PHE A 24 -4.39 3.20 4.39
CA PHE A 24 -5.32 2.69 5.40
C PHE A 24 -6.69 3.35 5.18
N GLY A 25 -7.76 2.56 5.28
CA GLY A 25 -9.14 3.04 5.16
C GLY A 25 -10.04 2.30 6.14
N ILE A 26 -10.99 3.02 6.74
CA ILE A 26 -11.90 2.48 7.75
C ILE A 26 -13.30 3.04 7.57
N TYR A 27 -14.31 2.19 7.74
CA TYR A 27 -15.71 2.57 7.81
C TYR A 27 -16.27 2.11 9.17
N ALA A 28 -16.53 3.07 10.06
CA ALA A 28 -17.05 2.81 11.40
C ALA A 28 -17.97 3.97 11.83
N PRO A 29 -19.26 3.94 11.48
CA PRO A 29 -20.16 5.09 11.62
C PRO A 29 -20.46 5.51 13.07
N ALA A 30 -20.12 4.69 14.07
CA ALA A 30 -20.28 4.99 15.48
C ALA A 30 -18.96 5.30 16.21
N GLU A 31 -17.83 5.31 15.50
CA GLU A 31 -16.49 5.43 16.07
C GLU A 31 -15.78 6.69 15.59
N ASP A 32 -14.73 7.10 16.31
CA ASP A 32 -13.82 8.17 15.89
C ASP A 32 -12.87 7.66 14.79
N VAL A 33 -13.36 7.68 13.55
CA VAL A 33 -12.62 7.20 12.38
C VAL A 33 -11.32 7.96 12.13
N ALA A 34 -11.23 9.24 12.52
CA ALA A 34 -10.00 10.01 12.38
C ALA A 34 -8.91 9.48 13.32
N LYS A 35 -9.24 9.23 14.59
CA LYS A 35 -8.32 8.64 15.57
C LYS A 35 -7.90 7.22 15.18
N LEU A 36 -8.84 6.39 14.73
CA LEU A 36 -8.53 5.03 14.29
C LEU A 36 -7.64 5.03 13.03
N THR A 37 -7.90 5.95 12.09
CA THR A 37 -7.05 6.14 10.91
C THR A 37 -5.64 6.58 11.27
N TYR A 38 -5.48 7.48 12.26
CA TYR A 38 -4.17 7.87 12.77
C TYR A 38 -3.39 6.66 13.30
N PHE A 39 -3.99 5.82 14.15
CA PHE A 39 -3.31 4.64 14.68
C PHE A 39 -3.03 3.58 13.61
N GLY A 40 -3.94 3.41 12.66
CA GLY A 40 -3.75 2.56 11.48
C GLY A 40 -2.53 2.98 10.68
N LEU A 41 -2.44 4.26 10.31
CA LEU A 41 -1.29 4.81 9.57
C LEU A 41 0.00 4.77 10.40
N TYR A 42 -0.06 5.04 11.70
CA TYR A 42 1.09 4.93 12.62
C TYR A 42 1.66 3.51 12.63
N SER A 43 0.81 2.48 12.65
CA SER A 43 1.25 1.08 12.58
C SER A 43 2.01 0.76 11.28
N LEU A 44 1.72 1.51 10.21
CA LEU A 44 2.34 1.37 8.89
C LEU A 44 3.55 2.30 8.68
N GLN A 45 3.95 3.10 9.66
CA GLN A 45 5.04 4.07 9.49
C GLN A 45 6.40 3.41 9.15
N HIS A 46 6.57 2.12 9.47
CA HIS A 46 7.73 1.35 9.01
C HIS A 46 7.81 1.23 7.48
N ARG A 47 6.71 1.50 6.77
CA ARG A 47 6.66 1.56 5.32
C ARG A 47 7.12 2.88 4.77
N GLY A 48 7.16 3.99 5.50
CA GLY A 48 7.58 5.30 5.00
C GLY A 48 7.46 6.37 6.09
N GLN A 49 8.39 7.34 6.13
CA GLN A 49 8.52 8.32 7.23
C GLN A 49 8.47 9.78 6.75
N GLU A 50 8.31 10.02 5.45
CA GLU A 50 8.46 11.34 4.84
C GLU A 50 7.21 12.22 5.02
N SER A 51 6.01 11.62 4.97
CA SER A 51 4.73 12.31 5.18
C SER A 51 3.59 11.33 5.44
N THR A 52 2.43 11.83 5.88
CA THR A 52 1.16 11.08 5.96
C THR A 52 -0.03 12.05 5.87
N GLY A 53 -1.21 11.56 5.48
CA GLY A 53 -2.42 12.37 5.32
C GLY A 53 -3.70 11.60 5.62
N ILE A 54 -4.72 12.31 6.09
CA ILE A 54 -6.07 11.79 6.43
C ILE A 54 -7.08 12.75 5.79
N ALA A 55 -8.15 12.22 5.17
CA ALA A 55 -9.19 12.96 4.46
C ALA A 55 -10.59 12.49 4.87
#